data_AF-A0A8T8HSW7-F1
#
_entry.id   AF-A0A8T8HSW7-F1
#
_cell.length_a   1.000
_cell.length_b   1.000
_cell.length_c   1.000
_cell.angle_alpha   90.00
_cell.angle_beta   90.00
_cell.angle_gamma   90.00
#
_symmetry.space_group_name_H-M   'P 1'
#
loop_
_entity.id
_entity.type
_entity.pdbx_description
1 polymer ?
#
loop_
_entity_poly.entity_id
_entity_poly.type
_entity_poly.pdbx_seq_one_letter_code
_entity_poly.pdbx_strand_id
1 'polypeptide(L)'
;APPTAPPADPGPSRQPRSEAAGSRIEQWQRSGNPAVLPPSASVETFRGAKELREAAVTALREAGAKAGLTGKGTGSLNALHSALSSETLQPHLPGMVSGPLTVPGLHEASLTSGQHADVKVYAKLVNPKLAGLSTGVKMENPTSTSTSTSADVRRTEGNDVVVGGATGGFKSESPATIFSTPGLEFKHGGEVTDADTGGTQNNQVNDLKRDGLSGLVEFDVEYRVVADLGGGRVGVVDLPLPGSAQVRMPEAQALDVLGNQVGPTAKPALDTRFGDLATAQKGVKTAADSWRSAEVAIETARHRAQDAVLAIPADRRQADIDLGRAQGAHTAATADLDLRLAEQSTLENRARAAETDLAEAGRQLDAARADLIRAEQRRGAAQAALDTALLDSEKATQDLKDLVTELTANPDAGRQARLPAAAQDLADADSRAGSARRELAAADQEVQDTRNAVEERTRRHDEALAELATRDQEVERHQGAIAPAREALARAQQGLAAAHAAKAEVEGRAQRVAEELRTALPGLRADADARKREWLAAKSAVDRRIGDFNTEFAQRPTPPR
;
A
#
# COMPACT_ATOMS: atom_id res chain seq x y z
N ALA A 1 -55.54 1.79 41.63
CA ALA A 1 -56.18 3.09 41.36
C ALA A 1 -56.02 3.39 39.87
N PRO A 2 -57.05 3.86 39.15
CA PRO A 2 -56.85 4.29 37.77
C PRO A 2 -55.87 5.48 37.77
N PRO A 3 -55.05 5.64 36.72
CA PRO A 3 -54.17 6.80 36.60
C PRO A 3 -55.05 8.05 36.52
N THR A 4 -54.96 8.89 37.55
CA THR A 4 -55.46 10.26 37.53
C THR A 4 -54.85 10.95 36.32
N ALA A 5 -55.71 11.44 35.42
CA ALA A 5 -55.32 12.28 34.30
C ALA A 5 -54.40 13.41 34.78
N PRO A 6 -53.34 13.76 34.03
CA PRO A 6 -52.55 14.95 34.34
C PRO A 6 -53.49 16.17 34.43
N PRO A 7 -53.24 17.12 35.37
CA PRO A 7 -54.02 18.35 35.41
C PRO A 7 -53.96 19.02 34.04
N ALA A 8 -55.10 19.52 33.56
CA ALA A 8 -55.21 20.24 32.30
C ALA A 8 -54.18 21.37 32.28
N ASP A 9 -53.35 21.42 31.24
CA ASP A 9 -52.43 22.54 31.01
C ASP A 9 -53.23 23.84 31.04
N PRO A 10 -52.95 24.77 31.96
CA PRO A 10 -53.59 26.07 31.95
C PRO A 10 -53.05 26.80 30.71
N GLY A 11 -53.76 26.75 29.60
CA GLY A 11 -53.44 27.52 28.41
C GLY A 11 -53.32 29.03 28.72
N PRO A 12 -53.02 29.86 27.71
CA PRO A 12 -52.85 31.30 27.91
C PRO A 12 -54.03 31.90 28.69
N SER A 13 -53.73 32.58 29.79
CA SER A 13 -54.71 33.18 30.69
C SER A 13 -54.68 34.70 30.58
N ARG A 14 -55.86 35.31 30.49
CA ARG A 14 -56.02 36.76 30.36
C ARG A 14 -55.97 37.40 31.74
N GLN A 15 -55.20 38.47 31.87
CA GLN A 15 -55.03 39.18 33.13
C GLN A 15 -55.62 40.59 33.06
N PRO A 16 -56.14 41.13 34.19
CA PRO A 16 -56.60 42.51 34.24
C PRO A 16 -55.47 43.49 33.89
N ARG A 17 -55.79 44.62 33.24
CA ARG A 17 -54.80 45.67 32.90
C ARG A 17 -53.95 46.16 34.08
N SER A 18 -54.46 46.04 35.32
CA SER A 18 -53.71 46.40 36.53
C SER A 18 -52.46 45.53 36.75
N GLU A 19 -52.43 44.34 36.18
CA GLU A 19 -51.28 43.41 36.23
C GLU A 19 -50.10 43.85 35.36
N ALA A 20 -50.28 44.88 34.51
CA ALA A 20 -49.21 45.53 33.75
C ALA A 20 -48.40 46.56 34.57
N ALA A 21 -48.83 46.88 35.80
CA ALA A 21 -48.09 47.80 36.66
C ALA A 21 -46.75 47.19 37.08
N GLY A 22 -45.67 47.98 37.08
CA GLY A 22 -44.31 47.49 37.37
C GLY A 22 -44.20 46.70 38.68
N SER A 23 -44.84 47.16 39.76
CA SER A 23 -44.86 46.46 41.04
C SER A 23 -45.60 45.11 41.00
N ARG A 24 -46.61 44.96 40.14
CA ARG A 24 -47.33 43.70 39.92
C ARG A 24 -46.53 42.71 39.10
N ILE A 25 -45.79 43.20 38.10
CA ILE A 25 -44.87 42.39 37.30
C ILE A 25 -43.74 41.86 38.19
N GLU A 26 -43.11 42.71 39.01
CA GLU A 26 -42.07 42.29 39.96
C GLU A 26 -42.62 41.28 40.98
N GLN A 27 -43.84 41.48 41.48
CA GLN A 27 -44.49 40.55 42.39
C GLN A 27 -44.74 39.19 41.72
N TRP A 28 -45.21 39.17 40.47
CA TRP A 28 -45.40 37.94 39.70
C TRP A 28 -44.09 37.23 39.38
N GLN A 29 -43.05 37.97 38.98
CA GLN A 29 -41.71 37.43 38.71
C GLN A 29 -41.03 36.84 39.95
N ARG A 30 -41.48 37.18 41.16
CA ARG A 30 -40.98 36.60 42.43
C ARG A 30 -41.93 35.55 43.02
N SER A 31 -43.14 35.39 42.47
CA SER A 31 -44.13 34.46 43.01
C SER A 31 -43.81 33.02 42.60
N GLY A 32 -44.08 32.07 43.51
CA GLY A 32 -43.86 30.64 43.26
C GLY A 32 -42.41 30.18 43.39
N ASN A 33 -41.55 30.96 44.05
CA ASN A 33 -40.11 30.69 44.23
C ASN A 33 -39.39 30.36 42.90
N PRO A 34 -39.36 31.32 41.95
CA PRO A 34 -38.77 31.08 40.65
C PRO A 34 -37.24 30.94 40.75
N ALA A 35 -36.70 30.09 39.90
CA ALA A 35 -35.27 29.85 39.83
C ALA A 35 -34.54 31.07 39.25
N VAL A 36 -33.44 31.43 39.89
CA VAL A 36 -32.52 32.46 39.41
C VAL A 36 -31.45 31.77 38.57
N LEU A 37 -31.32 32.13 37.30
CA LEU A 37 -30.25 31.61 36.46
C LEU A 37 -28.92 32.25 36.83
N PRO A 38 -27.85 31.46 37.04
CA PRO A 38 -26.52 32.01 37.22
C PRO A 38 -26.01 32.62 35.90
N PRO A 39 -25.09 33.60 35.94
CA PRO A 39 -24.51 34.20 34.72
C PRO A 39 -23.78 33.19 33.81
N SER A 40 -23.37 32.05 34.35
CA SER A 40 -22.73 30.95 33.61
C SER A 40 -23.70 29.89 33.08
N ALA A 41 -25.01 30.11 33.18
CA ALA A 41 -26.01 29.26 32.57
C ALA A 41 -26.08 29.50 31.06
N SER A 42 -26.15 28.42 30.29
CA SER A 42 -26.35 28.44 28.85
C SER A 42 -27.67 27.74 28.51
N VAL A 43 -28.56 28.42 27.78
CA VAL A 43 -29.84 27.83 27.36
C VAL A 43 -29.56 26.99 26.12
N GLU A 44 -29.72 25.67 26.19
CA GLU A 44 -29.42 24.75 25.09
C GLU A 44 -30.62 24.48 24.19
N THR A 45 -31.81 24.45 24.78
CA THR A 45 -33.04 24.18 24.04
C THR A 45 -34.14 25.08 24.55
N PHE A 46 -34.83 25.71 23.60
CA PHE A 46 -35.99 26.54 23.84
C PHE A 46 -37.18 26.06 23.00
N ARG A 47 -38.33 25.90 23.65
CA ARG A 47 -39.61 25.50 23.03
C ARG A 47 -40.69 26.51 23.40
N GLY A 48 -41.74 26.61 22.61
CA GLY A 48 -42.88 27.49 22.94
C GLY A 48 -42.88 28.87 22.25
N ALA A 49 -41.96 29.14 21.32
CA ALA A 49 -41.90 30.41 20.60
C ALA A 49 -43.17 30.69 19.77
N LYS A 50 -43.86 29.66 19.29
CA LYS A 50 -45.11 29.83 18.53
C LYS A 50 -46.24 30.27 19.47
N GLU A 51 -46.37 29.59 20.59
CA GLU A 51 -47.35 29.81 21.65
C GLU A 51 -47.17 31.21 22.25
N LEU A 52 -45.91 31.64 22.46
CA LEU A 52 -45.59 32.99 22.91
C LEU A 52 -45.96 34.06 21.87
N ARG A 53 -45.71 33.81 20.58
CA ARG A 53 -46.14 34.69 19.48
C ARG A 53 -47.66 34.83 19.44
N GLU A 54 -48.39 33.73 19.64
CA GLU A 54 -49.86 33.73 19.70
C GLU A 54 -50.39 34.45 20.96
N ALA A 55 -49.74 34.28 22.11
CA ALA A 55 -50.04 35.02 23.33
C ALA A 55 -49.81 36.53 23.16
N ALA A 56 -48.73 36.93 22.48
CA ALA A 56 -48.46 38.34 22.18
C ALA A 56 -49.49 38.96 21.22
N VAL A 57 -49.92 38.23 20.19
CA VAL A 57 -51.03 38.66 19.32
C VAL A 57 -52.33 38.78 20.12
N THR A 58 -52.57 37.88 21.07
CA THR A 58 -53.74 37.91 21.96
C THR A 58 -53.71 39.14 22.86
N ALA A 59 -52.57 39.44 23.49
CA ALA A 59 -52.38 40.63 24.32
C ALA A 59 -52.60 41.93 23.50
N LEU A 60 -52.08 42.00 22.27
CA LEU A 60 -52.30 43.13 21.37
C LEU A 60 -53.80 43.32 21.04
N ARG A 61 -54.53 42.24 20.76
CA ARG A 61 -55.97 42.31 20.49
C ARG A 61 -56.77 42.77 21.71
N GLU A 62 -56.40 42.32 22.91
CA GLU A 62 -57.01 42.75 24.16
C GLU A 62 -56.76 44.22 24.47
N ALA A 63 -55.58 44.72 24.10
CA ALA A 63 -55.26 46.13 24.15
C ALA A 63 -55.99 46.96 23.06
N GLY A 64 -56.77 46.33 22.16
CA GLY A 64 -57.55 46.98 21.12
C GLY A 64 -56.81 47.21 19.80
N ALA A 65 -55.75 46.43 19.52
CA ALA A 65 -55.02 46.49 18.26
C ALA A 65 -55.89 46.05 17.07
N LYS A 66 -55.81 46.79 15.98
CA LYS A 66 -56.51 46.47 14.72
C LYS A 66 -55.71 45.50 13.85
N ALA A 67 -56.30 45.10 12.73
CA ALA A 67 -55.68 44.22 11.75
C ALA A 67 -54.37 44.79 11.14
N GLY A 68 -54.13 46.09 11.18
CA GLY A 68 -52.87 46.68 10.72
C GLY A 68 -51.64 46.32 11.56
N LEU A 69 -51.83 45.93 12.84
CA LEU A 69 -50.76 45.47 13.74
C LEU A 69 -50.75 43.95 13.93
N THR A 70 -51.91 43.27 13.81
CA THR A 70 -52.07 41.84 14.12
C THR A 70 -52.49 40.98 12.92
N GLY A 71 -52.68 41.59 11.75
CA GLY A 71 -53.12 40.94 10.52
C GLY A 71 -51.99 40.17 9.84
N LYS A 72 -52.34 39.04 9.23
CA LYS A 72 -51.40 38.20 8.47
C LYS A 72 -50.76 39.02 7.34
N GLY A 73 -49.44 38.89 7.18
CA GLY A 73 -48.68 39.56 6.13
C GLY A 73 -48.32 41.03 6.40
N THR A 74 -48.65 41.58 7.57
CA THR A 74 -48.24 42.94 7.95
C THR A 74 -46.77 42.98 8.41
N GLY A 75 -46.08 44.09 8.14
CA GLY A 75 -44.71 44.30 8.61
C GLY A 75 -44.58 44.25 10.13
N SER A 76 -45.59 44.77 10.85
CA SER A 76 -45.66 44.72 12.32
C SER A 76 -45.79 43.29 12.87
N LEU A 77 -46.66 42.45 12.28
CA LEU A 77 -46.78 41.05 12.72
C LEU A 77 -45.50 40.26 12.40
N ASN A 78 -44.85 40.52 11.26
CA ASN A 78 -43.57 39.89 10.93
C ASN A 78 -42.47 40.33 11.90
N ALA A 79 -42.39 41.62 12.24
CA ALA A 79 -41.46 42.14 13.25
C ALA A 79 -41.68 41.49 14.62
N LEU A 80 -42.94 41.35 15.06
CA LEU A 80 -43.30 40.61 16.27
C LEU A 80 -42.85 39.15 16.22
N HIS A 81 -43.09 38.46 15.10
CA HIS A 81 -42.72 37.06 14.94
C HIS A 81 -41.20 36.85 14.89
N SER A 82 -40.45 37.77 14.30
CA SER A 82 -38.98 37.73 14.31
C SER A 82 -38.40 38.04 15.68
N ALA A 83 -38.95 39.03 16.40
CA ALA A 83 -38.51 39.39 17.75
C ALA A 83 -38.80 38.29 18.78
N LEU A 84 -39.83 37.47 18.55
CA LEU A 84 -40.22 36.34 19.40
C LEU A 84 -39.90 34.98 18.75
N SER A 85 -38.86 34.92 17.91
CA SER A 85 -38.35 33.65 17.37
C SER A 85 -37.55 32.88 18.43
N SER A 86 -37.39 31.56 18.27
CA SER A 86 -36.55 30.76 19.18
C SER A 86 -35.10 31.26 19.22
N GLU A 87 -34.57 31.72 18.09
CA GLU A 87 -33.21 32.27 17.97
C GLU A 87 -33.03 33.57 18.77
N THR A 88 -34.09 34.39 18.87
CA THR A 88 -34.06 35.61 19.69
C THR A 88 -34.33 35.28 21.16
N LEU A 89 -35.29 34.40 21.45
CA LEU A 89 -35.72 34.09 22.82
C LEU A 89 -34.66 33.31 23.62
N GLN A 90 -33.95 32.38 22.99
CA GLN A 90 -32.95 31.52 23.65
C GLN A 90 -31.84 32.33 24.35
N PRO A 91 -31.12 33.26 23.70
CA PRO A 91 -30.08 34.07 24.36
C PRO A 91 -30.64 35.14 25.30
N HIS A 92 -31.89 35.58 25.12
CA HIS A 92 -32.50 36.65 25.92
C HIS A 92 -33.25 36.12 27.16
N LEU A 93 -33.51 34.82 27.26
CA LEU A 93 -34.22 34.22 28.39
C LEU A 93 -33.61 34.61 29.77
N PRO A 94 -32.28 34.59 29.98
CA PRO A 94 -31.71 35.06 31.25
C PRO A 94 -32.03 36.53 31.56
N GLY A 95 -32.01 37.39 30.53
CA GLY A 95 -32.39 38.80 30.65
C GLY A 95 -33.88 38.97 30.96
N MET A 96 -34.74 38.13 30.38
CA MET A 96 -36.20 38.16 30.56
C MET A 96 -36.66 37.81 31.99
N VAL A 97 -35.82 37.11 32.76
CA VAL A 97 -36.08 36.81 34.18
C VAL A 97 -35.86 38.04 35.06
N SER A 98 -35.02 38.99 34.64
CA SER A 98 -34.68 40.19 35.41
C SER A 98 -35.25 41.50 34.83
N GLY A 99 -35.80 41.48 33.62
CA GLY A 99 -36.38 42.63 32.93
C GLY A 99 -37.17 42.23 31.68
N PRO A 100 -37.77 43.18 30.94
CA PRO A 100 -38.53 42.85 29.74
C PRO A 100 -37.63 42.61 28.53
N LEU A 101 -38.02 41.64 27.69
CA LEU A 101 -37.69 41.68 26.27
C LEU A 101 -38.69 42.61 25.56
N THR A 102 -38.20 43.74 25.07
CA THR A 102 -39.01 44.71 24.32
C THR A 102 -39.00 44.37 22.85
N VAL A 103 -40.17 44.19 22.24
CA VAL A 103 -40.32 44.01 20.80
C VAL A 103 -40.19 45.37 20.10
N PRO A 104 -39.17 45.59 19.26
CA PRO A 104 -38.97 46.90 18.63
C PRO A 104 -40.05 47.25 17.60
N GLY A 105 -40.61 48.47 17.71
CA GLY A 105 -41.21 49.21 16.59
C GLY A 105 -42.44 48.59 15.91
N LEU A 106 -43.50 48.26 16.65
CA LEU A 106 -44.78 47.87 16.04
C LEU A 106 -45.55 49.13 15.61
N HIS A 107 -45.45 49.49 14.34
CA HIS A 107 -46.14 50.63 13.75
C HIS A 107 -47.04 50.19 12.60
N GLU A 108 -48.29 50.65 12.60
CA GLU A 108 -49.21 50.46 11.48
C GLU A 108 -48.88 51.50 10.38
N ALA A 109 -48.47 51.02 9.21
CA ALA A 109 -48.20 51.84 8.03
C ALA A 109 -49.51 52.21 7.28
N SER A 110 -50.45 52.84 7.97
CA SER A 110 -51.73 53.28 7.40
C SER A 110 -51.80 54.81 7.32
N LEU A 111 -52.21 55.33 6.15
CA LEU A 111 -52.31 56.78 5.85
C LEU A 111 -53.43 57.50 6.62
N THR A 112 -54.39 56.78 7.23
CA THR A 112 -55.60 57.39 7.82
C THR A 112 -55.75 57.16 9.33
N SER A 113 -55.05 56.19 9.92
CA SER A 113 -54.99 56.00 11.38
C SER A 113 -53.77 55.16 11.77
N GLY A 114 -52.67 55.79 12.19
CA GLY A 114 -51.50 55.08 12.69
C GLY A 114 -51.74 54.55 14.11
N GLN A 115 -51.51 53.25 14.33
CA GLN A 115 -51.38 52.65 15.66
C GLN A 115 -49.92 52.37 15.98
N HIS A 116 -49.56 52.54 17.25
CA HIS A 116 -48.26 52.18 17.79
C HIS A 116 -48.50 51.24 18.96
N ALA A 117 -47.73 50.16 19.03
CA ALA A 117 -47.78 49.23 20.14
C ALA A 117 -46.37 48.96 20.68
N ASP A 118 -46.26 48.91 22.00
CA ASP A 118 -45.09 48.42 22.71
C ASP A 118 -45.45 47.07 23.33
N VAL A 119 -44.71 46.01 22.99
CA VAL A 119 -44.90 44.67 23.54
C VAL A 119 -43.69 44.32 24.38
N LYS A 120 -43.93 44.08 25.66
CA LYS A 120 -42.92 43.65 26.63
C LYS A 120 -43.22 42.23 27.07
N VAL A 121 -42.21 41.38 27.01
CA VAL A 121 -42.31 40.00 27.46
C VAL A 121 -41.40 39.80 28.67
N TYR A 122 -42.00 39.38 29.77
CA TYR A 122 -41.31 38.98 30.99
C TYR A 122 -41.36 37.46 31.13
N ALA A 123 -40.35 36.88 31.75
CA ALA A 123 -40.31 35.45 32.05
C ALA A 123 -40.05 35.23 33.54
N LYS A 124 -40.45 34.06 34.03
CA LYS A 124 -39.89 33.46 35.24
C LYS A 124 -39.77 31.95 35.02
N LEU A 125 -38.77 31.35 35.67
CA LEU A 125 -38.48 29.93 35.55
C LEU A 125 -38.97 29.22 36.79
N VAL A 126 -39.79 28.19 36.62
CA VAL A 126 -40.34 27.41 37.72
C VAL A 126 -40.11 25.92 37.47
N ASN A 127 -40.32 25.12 38.51
CA ASN A 127 -40.19 23.66 38.45
C ASN A 127 -38.88 23.13 37.80
N PRO A 128 -37.67 23.59 38.20
CA PRO A 128 -36.44 22.93 37.76
C PRO A 128 -36.48 21.41 37.91
N LYS A 129 -36.05 20.66 36.90
CA LYS A 129 -35.88 19.21 36.91
C LYS A 129 -34.54 18.86 36.30
N LEU A 130 -33.86 17.84 36.81
CA LEU A 130 -32.60 17.41 36.20
C LEU A 130 -32.92 16.64 34.92
N ALA A 131 -32.55 17.17 33.75
CA ALA A 131 -32.73 16.51 32.46
C ALA A 131 -31.52 15.64 32.07
N GLY A 132 -30.33 15.99 32.53
CA GLY A 132 -29.12 15.24 32.19
C GLY A 132 -27.88 15.71 32.94
N LEU A 133 -26.86 14.86 32.98
CA LEU A 133 -25.51 15.22 33.37
C LEU A 133 -24.57 15.01 32.20
N SER A 134 -23.55 15.86 32.08
CA SER A 134 -22.52 15.67 31.06
C SER A 134 -21.16 16.14 31.54
N THR A 135 -20.13 15.41 31.13
CA THR A 135 -18.74 15.72 31.43
C THR A 135 -18.07 16.32 30.21
N GLY A 136 -17.43 17.49 30.36
CA GLY A 136 -16.63 18.10 29.29
C GLY A 136 -17.45 18.76 28.18
N VAL A 137 -18.70 19.15 28.45
CA VAL A 137 -19.48 20.01 27.55
C VAL A 137 -19.05 21.45 27.77
N LYS A 138 -18.71 22.14 26.69
CA LYS A 138 -18.37 23.56 26.73
C LYS A 138 -19.64 24.37 27.00
N MET A 139 -19.58 25.28 27.97
CA MET A 139 -20.69 26.17 28.27
C MET A 139 -20.44 27.50 27.58
N GLU A 140 -21.29 27.82 26.62
CA GLU A 140 -21.20 29.04 25.83
C GLU A 140 -21.59 30.26 26.67
N ASN A 141 -20.82 31.34 26.58
CA ASN A 141 -21.25 32.65 27.06
C ASN A 141 -22.14 33.31 25.98
N PRO A 142 -23.42 33.61 26.27
CA PRO A 142 -24.37 34.13 25.27
C PRO A 142 -24.01 35.50 24.67
N THR A 143 -22.96 36.18 25.16
CA THR A 143 -22.57 37.54 24.72
C THR A 143 -21.38 37.58 23.75
N SER A 144 -20.85 36.44 23.29
CA SER A 144 -19.64 36.42 22.44
C SER A 144 -19.79 35.54 21.20
N THR A 145 -20.16 36.14 20.08
CA THR A 145 -19.98 35.55 18.76
C THR A 145 -18.76 36.19 18.08
N SER A 146 -17.86 35.37 17.55
CA SER A 146 -16.83 35.79 16.62
C SER A 146 -16.71 34.73 15.52
N THR A 147 -16.28 35.10 14.33
CA THR A 147 -16.13 34.21 13.18
C THR A 147 -14.64 33.99 12.94
N SER A 148 -14.15 32.75 13.00
CA SER A 148 -12.81 32.41 12.52
C SER A 148 -12.80 31.09 11.75
N THR A 149 -12.11 31.09 10.61
CA THR A 149 -11.98 29.95 9.70
C THR A 149 -10.82 29.06 10.17
N SER A 150 -11.06 27.77 10.33
CA SER A 150 -9.98 26.78 10.48
C SER A 150 -10.30 25.55 9.64
N ALA A 151 -9.29 25.09 8.90
CA ALA A 151 -9.38 23.92 8.04
C ALA A 151 -8.89 22.70 8.83
N ASP A 152 -9.79 21.74 9.08
CA ASP A 152 -9.42 20.42 9.57
C ASP A 152 -9.61 19.40 8.44
N VAL A 153 -8.51 18.73 8.09
CA VAL A 153 -8.48 17.67 7.08
C VAL A 153 -8.93 16.37 7.72
N ARG A 154 -10.11 15.86 7.34
CA ARG A 154 -10.53 14.49 7.64
C ARG A 154 -10.33 13.62 6.41
N ARG A 155 -9.28 12.80 6.43
CA ARG A 155 -9.15 11.66 5.52
C ARG A 155 -10.05 10.53 6.02
N THR A 156 -10.97 10.08 5.17
CA THR A 156 -11.80 8.91 5.46
C THR A 156 -11.55 7.90 4.35
N GLU A 157 -10.82 6.82 4.65
CA GLU A 157 -10.62 5.70 3.73
C GLU A 157 -11.72 4.65 3.99
N GLY A 158 -12.68 4.55 3.08
CA GLY A 158 -13.70 3.51 3.11
C GLY A 158 -13.25 2.28 2.32
N ASN A 159 -12.52 1.37 2.95
CA ASN A 159 -12.14 0.08 2.36
C ASN A 159 -12.87 -1.07 3.06
N ASP A 160 -13.75 -1.76 2.34
CA ASP A 160 -14.53 -2.88 2.88
C ASP A 160 -13.78 -4.22 2.71
N VAL A 161 -13.56 -4.95 3.82
CA VAL A 161 -12.97 -6.28 3.82
C VAL A 161 -14.10 -7.30 3.98
N VAL A 162 -14.52 -7.88 2.86
CA VAL A 162 -15.64 -8.83 2.81
C VAL A 162 -15.13 -10.26 3.04
N VAL A 163 -15.54 -10.89 4.14
CA VAL A 163 -15.29 -12.31 4.41
C VAL A 163 -16.41 -13.13 3.72
N GLY A 164 -16.21 -13.46 2.44
CA GLY A 164 -17.12 -14.30 1.66
C GLY A 164 -16.49 -15.65 1.30
N GLY A 165 -17.21 -16.74 1.55
CA GLY A 165 -16.79 -18.08 1.12
C GLY A 165 -17.12 -18.30 -0.37
N ALA A 166 -16.10 -18.40 -1.22
CA ALA A 166 -16.27 -18.94 -2.58
C ALA A 166 -15.00 -19.62 -3.10
N THR A 167 -15.26 -20.68 -3.87
CA THR A 167 -14.32 -21.62 -4.50
C THR A 167 -13.64 -21.03 -5.73
N GLY A 168 -12.31 -21.05 -5.72
CA GLY A 168 -11.35 -21.02 -6.84
C GLY A 168 -11.74 -20.41 -8.18
N GLY A 169 -11.02 -19.34 -8.57
CA GLY A 169 -10.90 -18.90 -9.96
C GLY A 169 -10.32 -17.48 -10.09
N PHE A 170 -9.16 -17.34 -10.75
CA PHE A 170 -8.54 -16.04 -11.05
C PHE A 170 -9.06 -15.53 -12.41
N LYS A 171 -9.77 -14.39 -12.44
CA LYS A 171 -10.01 -13.59 -13.64
C LYS A 171 -9.57 -12.16 -13.36
N SER A 172 -8.63 -11.64 -14.15
CA SER A 172 -8.15 -10.27 -14.09
C SER A 172 -8.21 -9.65 -15.48
N GLU A 173 -9.25 -8.87 -15.74
CA GLU A 173 -9.33 -7.91 -16.87
C GLU A 173 -9.85 -6.54 -16.40
N SER A 174 -9.61 -6.17 -15.13
CA SER A 174 -9.95 -4.85 -14.57
C SER A 174 -8.99 -4.50 -13.43
N PRO A 175 -8.71 -3.21 -13.13
CA PRO A 175 -7.65 -2.79 -12.21
C PRO A 175 -7.88 -3.11 -10.73
N ALA A 176 -8.92 -3.87 -10.39
CA ALA A 176 -9.14 -4.38 -9.04
C ALA A 176 -8.25 -5.61 -8.81
N THR A 177 -7.23 -5.47 -7.97
CA THR A 177 -6.38 -6.59 -7.55
C THR A 177 -7.14 -7.46 -6.55
N ILE A 178 -7.74 -8.54 -7.04
CA ILE A 178 -8.43 -9.52 -6.20
C ILE A 178 -7.38 -10.51 -5.68
N PHE A 179 -7.14 -10.49 -4.37
CA PHE A 179 -6.34 -11.52 -3.70
C PHE A 179 -7.28 -12.53 -3.04
N SER A 180 -7.31 -13.75 -3.57
CA SER A 180 -8.09 -14.87 -3.02
C SER A 180 -7.16 -15.89 -2.40
N THR A 181 -7.35 -16.15 -1.11
CA THR A 181 -6.84 -17.35 -0.42
C THR A 181 -8.04 -18.17 0.05
N PRO A 182 -7.93 -19.50 0.22
CA PRO A 182 -9.05 -20.32 0.65
C PRO A 182 -9.69 -19.78 1.94
N GLY A 183 -10.89 -19.17 1.83
CA GLY A 183 -11.67 -18.66 2.95
C GLY A 183 -11.54 -17.17 3.27
N LEU A 184 -10.74 -16.39 2.54
CA LEU A 184 -10.65 -14.92 2.67
C LEU A 184 -10.54 -14.27 1.28
N GLU A 185 -11.47 -13.38 0.96
CA GLU A 185 -11.45 -12.56 -0.25
C GLU A 185 -11.06 -11.13 0.12
N PHE A 186 -9.96 -10.64 -0.45
CA PHE A 186 -9.54 -9.25 -0.30
C PHE A 186 -9.88 -8.51 -1.59
N LYS A 187 -10.89 -7.63 -1.52
CA LYS A 187 -11.25 -6.72 -2.62
C LYS A 187 -10.65 -5.35 -2.35
N HIS A 188 -9.88 -4.86 -3.32
CA HIS A 188 -9.43 -3.48 -3.34
C HIS A 188 -10.11 -2.75 -4.50
N GLY A 189 -10.97 -1.80 -4.16
CA GLY A 189 -11.57 -0.84 -5.07
C GLY A 189 -11.57 0.51 -4.38
N GLY A 190 -10.44 1.21 -4.41
CA GLY A 190 -10.30 2.54 -3.82
C GLY A 190 -10.50 3.62 -4.88
N GLU A 191 -11.58 4.38 -4.78
CA GLU A 191 -11.61 5.75 -5.27
C GLU A 191 -11.25 6.64 -4.07
N VAL A 192 -10.04 7.19 -4.08
CA VAL A 192 -9.59 8.18 -3.09
C VAL A 192 -10.38 9.45 -3.37
N THR A 193 -11.40 9.72 -2.56
CA THR A 193 -12.08 11.02 -2.57
C THR A 193 -11.55 11.86 -1.43
N ASP A 194 -10.59 12.73 -1.75
CA ASP A 194 -10.28 13.90 -0.94
C ASP A 194 -11.51 14.84 -1.02
N ALA A 195 -12.48 14.62 -0.12
CA ALA A 195 -13.63 15.52 0.00
C ALA A 195 -13.25 16.71 0.88
N ASP A 196 -12.64 17.72 0.26
CA ASP A 196 -12.41 19.04 0.85
C ASP A 196 -13.79 19.70 1.11
N THR A 197 -14.27 19.65 2.36
CA THR A 197 -15.48 20.37 2.78
C THR A 197 -15.07 21.61 3.55
N GLY A 198 -14.73 22.67 2.81
CA GLY A 198 -14.60 24.03 3.34
C GLY A 198 -15.96 24.58 3.78
N GLY A 199 -16.41 24.19 4.96
CA GLY A 199 -17.57 24.78 5.63
C GLY A 199 -17.13 25.78 6.68
N THR A 200 -17.70 26.98 6.66
CA THR A 200 -17.55 27.97 7.75
C THR A 200 -18.08 27.37 9.05
N GLN A 201 -17.20 27.14 10.03
CA GLN A 201 -17.62 26.87 11.41
C GLN A 201 -17.65 28.16 12.23
N ASN A 202 -18.70 28.30 13.04
CA ASN A 202 -18.92 29.46 13.91
C ASN A 202 -18.07 29.27 15.18
N ASN A 203 -16.93 29.98 15.31
CA ASN A 203 -15.99 29.80 16.42
C ASN A 203 -16.22 30.80 17.57
N GLN A 204 -16.89 30.34 18.62
CA GLN A 204 -17.20 31.09 19.84
C GLN A 204 -15.93 31.47 20.63
N VAL A 205 -15.69 32.76 20.87
CA VAL A 205 -14.44 33.28 21.46
C VAL A 205 -14.48 33.45 22.98
N ASN A 206 -15.55 33.01 23.63
CA ASN A 206 -15.62 33.00 25.09
C ASN A 206 -16.29 31.71 25.59
N ASP A 207 -15.86 30.59 25.01
CA ASP A 207 -16.00 29.28 25.65
C ASP A 207 -15.38 29.39 27.05
N LEU A 208 -16.20 29.41 28.09
CA LEU A 208 -15.74 29.07 29.42
C LEU A 208 -15.31 27.60 29.32
N LYS A 209 -14.01 27.36 29.06
CA LYS A 209 -13.36 26.07 29.29
C LYS A 209 -13.47 25.77 30.79
N ARG A 210 -14.63 25.31 31.21
CA ARG A 210 -14.82 24.66 32.50
C ARG A 210 -14.87 23.17 32.20
N ASP A 211 -13.69 22.59 32.19
CA ASP A 211 -13.52 21.15 32.23
C ASP A 211 -14.13 20.68 33.56
N GLY A 212 -15.26 19.96 33.48
CA GLY A 212 -16.06 19.66 34.67
C GLY A 212 -17.40 19.01 34.35
N LEU A 213 -18.09 18.59 35.40
CA LEU A 213 -19.47 18.11 35.30
C LEU A 213 -20.43 19.28 35.16
N SER A 214 -21.35 19.16 34.22
CA SER A 214 -22.46 20.10 34.02
C SER A 214 -23.80 19.39 34.21
N GLY A 215 -24.76 20.10 34.78
CA GLY A 215 -26.15 19.67 34.84
C GLY A 215 -26.96 20.39 33.78
N LEU A 216 -27.74 19.62 33.01
CA LEU A 216 -28.80 20.14 32.16
C LEU A 216 -30.09 20.13 32.99
N VAL A 217 -30.63 21.32 33.27
CA VAL A 217 -31.84 21.49 34.08
C VAL A 217 -32.96 21.95 33.15
N GLU A 218 -34.06 21.21 33.15
CA GLU A 218 -35.29 21.57 32.45
C GLU A 218 -36.17 22.43 33.36
N PHE A 219 -36.70 23.51 32.81
CA PHE A 219 -37.60 24.45 33.49
C PHE A 219 -38.92 24.55 32.75
N ASP A 220 -39.97 24.76 33.53
CA ASP A 220 -41.21 25.32 33.03
C ASP A 220 -41.03 26.85 32.98
N VAL A 221 -41.32 27.47 31.84
CA VAL A 221 -41.22 28.92 31.69
C VAL A 221 -42.62 29.51 31.74
N GLU A 222 -42.86 30.41 32.68
CA GLU A 222 -44.06 31.23 32.69
C GLU A 222 -43.74 32.59 32.09
N TYR A 223 -44.46 32.95 31.04
CA TYR A 223 -44.35 34.26 30.39
C TYR A 223 -45.49 35.17 30.81
N ARG A 224 -45.21 36.45 30.95
CA ARG A 224 -46.20 37.52 31.02
C ARG A 224 -45.95 38.49 29.87
N VAL A 225 -46.89 38.54 28.94
CA VAL A 225 -46.85 39.46 27.80
C VAL A 225 -47.72 40.67 28.10
N VAL A 226 -47.12 41.86 28.03
CA VAL A 226 -47.80 43.14 28.22
C VAL A 226 -47.76 43.89 26.90
N ALA A 227 -48.92 44.17 26.33
CA ALA A 227 -49.05 44.97 25.11
C ALA A 227 -49.71 46.32 25.45
N ASP A 228 -49.03 47.43 25.16
CA ASP A 228 -49.49 48.79 25.40
C ASP A 228 -49.66 49.56 24.08
N LEU A 229 -50.86 50.07 23.83
CA LEU A 229 -51.21 50.89 22.64
C LEU A 229 -51.31 52.38 22.96
N GLY A 230 -50.92 52.81 24.15
CA GLY A 230 -51.07 54.18 24.64
C GLY A 230 -52.50 54.53 25.04
N GLY A 231 -52.64 55.59 25.87
CA GLY A 231 -53.94 56.08 26.34
C GLY A 231 -54.65 55.14 27.32
N GLY A 232 -53.90 54.30 28.04
CA GLY A 232 -54.44 53.34 29.02
C GLY A 232 -54.99 52.04 28.41
N ARG A 233 -54.71 51.80 27.12
CA ARG A 233 -55.09 50.61 26.37
C ARG A 233 -54.01 49.53 26.48
N VAL A 234 -54.17 48.64 27.45
CA VAL A 234 -53.19 47.62 27.80
C VAL A 234 -53.84 46.24 27.85
N GLY A 235 -53.20 45.26 27.24
CA GLY A 235 -53.55 43.84 27.31
C GLY A 235 -52.45 43.05 27.99
N VAL A 236 -52.83 42.07 28.83
CA VAL A 236 -51.88 41.27 29.62
C VAL A 236 -52.27 39.80 29.51
N VAL A 237 -51.32 38.96 29.07
CA VAL A 237 -51.52 37.52 28.92
C VAL A 237 -50.41 36.78 29.65
N ASP A 238 -50.79 35.87 30.54
CA ASP A 238 -49.86 34.93 31.19
C ASP A 238 -49.91 33.59 30.43
N LEU A 239 -48.73 33.06 30.08
CA LEU A 239 -48.58 31.82 29.33
C LEU A 239 -47.59 30.88 30.05
N PRO A 240 -48.06 29.83 30.72
CA PRO A 240 -47.20 28.79 31.26
C PRO A 240 -46.83 27.79 30.17
N LEU A 241 -45.55 27.46 30.05
CA LEU A 241 -45.03 26.49 29.10
C LEU A 241 -44.18 25.44 29.84
N PRO A 242 -44.72 24.23 30.11
CA PRO A 242 -43.97 23.19 30.80
C PRO A 242 -42.82 22.66 29.95
N GLY A 243 -41.67 22.37 30.58
CA GLY A 243 -40.47 21.80 29.96
C GLY A 243 -39.95 22.59 28.77
N SER A 244 -40.13 23.91 28.77
CA SER A 244 -39.92 24.78 27.60
C SER A 244 -38.51 25.36 27.51
N ALA A 245 -37.74 25.29 28.59
CA ALA A 245 -36.32 25.66 28.57
C ALA A 245 -35.46 24.56 29.18
N GLN A 246 -34.42 24.17 28.46
CA GLN A 246 -33.34 23.35 29.03
C GLN A 246 -32.08 24.20 29.13
N VAL A 247 -31.59 24.34 30.35
CA VAL A 247 -30.49 25.24 30.69
C VAL A 247 -29.36 24.42 31.30
N ARG A 248 -28.21 24.46 30.65
CA ARG A 248 -26.98 23.86 31.14
C ARG A 248 -26.27 24.82 32.09
N MET A 249 -25.81 24.28 33.22
CA MET A 249 -25.04 25.03 34.19
C MET A 249 -24.00 24.15 34.90
N PRO A 250 -22.94 24.73 35.49
CA PRO A 250 -21.99 24.02 36.33
C PRO A 250 -22.68 23.20 37.43
N GLU A 251 -22.11 22.05 37.76
CA GLU A 251 -22.62 21.14 38.81
C GLU A 251 -23.08 21.85 40.09
N ALA A 252 -22.23 22.69 40.69
CA ALA A 252 -22.56 23.39 41.94
C ALA A 252 -23.78 24.32 41.80
N GLN A 253 -23.99 24.89 40.61
CA GLN A 253 -25.12 25.79 40.35
C GLN A 253 -26.39 25.00 40.00
N ALA A 254 -26.27 23.87 39.31
CA ALA A 254 -27.40 22.96 39.08
C ALA A 254 -27.94 22.43 40.42
N LEU A 255 -27.03 22.03 41.32
CA LEU A 255 -27.34 21.63 42.68
C LEU A 255 -28.05 22.72 43.48
N ASP A 256 -27.59 23.96 43.39
CA ASP A 256 -28.23 25.08 44.09
C ASP A 256 -29.65 25.34 43.57
N VAL A 257 -29.84 25.37 42.24
CA VAL A 257 -31.14 25.60 41.62
C VAL A 257 -32.14 24.48 41.92
N LEU A 258 -31.71 23.21 41.87
CA LEU A 258 -32.54 22.07 42.26
C LEU A 258 -32.80 22.07 43.78
N GLY A 259 -31.80 22.44 44.57
CA GLY A 259 -31.86 22.54 46.03
C GLY A 259 -32.88 23.56 46.54
N ASN A 260 -33.13 24.63 45.78
CA ASN A 260 -34.11 25.66 46.13
C ASN A 260 -35.57 25.17 46.07
N GLN A 261 -35.82 23.98 45.49
CA GLN A 261 -37.14 23.36 45.48
C GLN A 261 -37.44 22.51 46.70
N VAL A 262 -36.41 22.11 47.44
CA VAL A 262 -36.52 21.16 48.54
C VAL A 262 -36.27 21.87 49.87
N GLY A 263 -36.93 21.40 50.93
CA GLY A 263 -36.72 21.95 52.27
C GLY A 263 -35.27 21.74 52.76
N PRO A 264 -34.77 22.56 53.72
CA PRO A 264 -33.40 22.44 54.24
C PRO A 264 -33.03 21.03 54.74
N THR A 265 -34.01 20.27 55.22
CA THR A 265 -33.85 18.90 55.71
C THR A 265 -33.65 17.86 54.61
N ALA A 266 -34.03 18.15 53.36
CA ALA A 266 -33.90 17.25 52.21
C ALA A 266 -32.66 17.55 51.35
N LYS A 267 -32.01 18.71 51.55
CA LYS A 267 -30.82 19.14 50.81
C LYS A 267 -29.63 18.15 50.91
N PRO A 268 -29.29 17.58 52.08
CA PRO A 268 -28.20 16.60 52.16
C PRO A 268 -28.46 15.31 51.35
N ALA A 269 -29.72 14.88 51.26
CA ALA A 269 -30.11 13.72 50.46
C ALA A 269 -30.00 14.03 48.96
N LEU A 270 -30.40 15.24 48.54
CA LEU A 270 -30.24 15.72 47.17
C LEU A 270 -28.77 15.75 46.75
N ASP A 271 -27.89 16.34 47.57
CA ASP A 271 -26.45 16.41 47.30
C ASP A 271 -25.85 15.01 47.12
N THR A 272 -26.21 14.07 47.99
CA THR A 272 -25.75 12.68 47.92
C THR A 272 -26.21 12.00 46.62
N ARG A 273 -27.51 12.11 46.29
CA ARG A 273 -28.07 11.51 45.07
C ARG A 273 -27.49 12.10 43.80
N PHE A 274 -27.23 13.40 43.80
CA PHE A 274 -26.56 14.06 42.69
C PHE A 274 -25.11 13.59 42.54
N GLY A 275 -24.37 13.41 43.64
CA GLY A 275 -23.03 12.82 43.64
C GLY A 275 -22.98 11.38 43.09
N ASP A 276 -23.99 10.57 43.41
CA ASP A 276 -24.15 9.21 42.86
C ASP A 276 -24.41 9.23 41.34
N LEU A 277 -25.21 10.18 40.86
CA LEU A 277 -25.46 10.42 39.45
C LEU A 277 -24.21 10.93 38.72
N ALA A 278 -23.45 11.84 39.32
CA ALA A 278 -22.17 12.32 38.82
C ALA A 278 -21.17 11.17 38.63
N THR A 279 -21.09 10.28 39.63
CA THR A 279 -20.25 9.08 39.59
C THR A 279 -20.70 8.13 38.48
N ALA A 280 -22.01 7.90 38.34
CA ALA A 280 -22.56 7.08 37.27
C ALA A 280 -22.26 7.64 35.88
N GLN A 281 -22.37 8.96 35.70
CA GLN A 281 -22.06 9.63 34.44
C GLN A 281 -20.57 9.51 34.07
N LYS A 282 -19.67 9.58 35.05
CA LYS A 282 -18.24 9.27 34.83
C LYS A 282 -18.06 7.82 34.36
N GLY A 283 -18.80 6.87 34.94
CA GLY A 283 -18.82 5.48 34.48
C GLY A 283 -19.25 5.30 33.02
N VAL A 284 -20.26 6.07 32.56
CA VAL A 284 -20.65 6.10 31.14
C VAL A 284 -19.51 6.57 30.24
N LYS A 285 -18.80 7.63 30.64
CA LYS A 285 -17.64 8.13 29.89
C LYS A 285 -16.53 7.08 29.81
N THR A 286 -16.17 6.46 30.93
CA THR A 286 -15.15 5.40 30.98
C THR A 286 -15.53 4.20 30.10
N ALA A 287 -16.78 3.76 30.13
CA ALA A 287 -17.26 2.68 29.27
C ALA A 287 -17.23 3.07 27.78
N ALA A 288 -17.59 4.31 27.45
CA ALA A 288 -17.51 4.83 26.08
C ALA A 288 -16.05 4.88 25.57
N ASP A 289 -15.12 5.36 26.40
CA ASP A 289 -13.71 5.42 26.04
C ASP A 289 -13.12 4.01 25.86
N SER A 290 -13.49 3.05 26.74
CA SER A 290 -13.10 1.65 26.60
C SER A 290 -13.62 1.00 25.32
N TRP A 291 -14.87 1.28 24.94
CA TRP A 291 -15.45 0.82 23.68
C TRP A 291 -14.71 1.41 22.47
N ARG A 292 -14.45 2.73 22.46
CA ARG A 292 -13.67 3.37 21.39
C ARG A 292 -12.27 2.78 21.26
N SER A 293 -11.57 2.52 22.36
CA SER A 293 -10.26 1.87 22.34
C SER A 293 -10.32 0.47 21.71
N ALA A 294 -11.37 -0.31 21.98
CA ALA A 294 -11.57 -1.61 21.36
C ALA A 294 -11.85 -1.50 19.84
N GLU A 295 -12.61 -0.49 19.40
CA GLU A 295 -12.82 -0.22 17.97
C GLU A 295 -11.52 0.21 17.26
N VAL A 296 -10.71 1.06 17.89
CA VAL A 296 -9.39 1.44 17.39
C VAL A 296 -8.47 0.22 17.24
N ALA A 297 -8.55 -0.75 18.15
CA ALA A 297 -7.78 -2.00 18.04
C ALA A 297 -8.21 -2.84 16.82
N ILE A 298 -9.51 -2.90 16.51
CA ILE A 298 -10.02 -3.54 15.29
C ILE A 298 -9.48 -2.84 14.04
N GLU A 299 -9.55 -1.50 13.99
CA GLU A 299 -9.10 -0.75 12.82
C GLU A 299 -7.59 -0.84 12.64
N THR A 300 -6.82 -0.81 13.74
CA THR A 300 -5.37 -1.02 13.71
C THR A 300 -5.01 -2.40 13.14
N ALA A 301 -5.74 -3.45 13.53
CA ALA A 301 -5.54 -4.79 12.98
C ALA A 301 -5.89 -4.86 11.49
N ARG A 302 -6.94 -4.15 11.05
CA ARG A 302 -7.29 -4.03 9.63
C ARG A 302 -6.24 -3.27 8.82
N HIS A 303 -5.75 -2.13 9.31
CA HIS A 303 -4.71 -1.39 8.60
C HIS A 303 -3.41 -2.19 8.47
N ARG A 304 -2.98 -2.87 9.54
CA ARG A 304 -1.83 -3.78 9.46
C ARG A 304 -2.03 -4.89 8.42
N ALA A 305 -3.26 -5.42 8.30
CA ALA A 305 -3.61 -6.35 7.24
C ALA A 305 -3.43 -5.74 5.85
N GLN A 306 -3.96 -4.53 5.65
CA GLN A 306 -3.92 -3.83 4.38
C GLN A 306 -2.48 -3.54 3.97
N ASP A 307 -1.66 -3.00 4.86
CA ASP A 307 -0.24 -2.73 4.59
C ASP A 307 0.50 -4.00 4.15
N ALA A 308 0.28 -5.10 4.87
CA ALA A 308 0.88 -6.38 4.54
C ALA A 308 0.37 -6.92 3.20
N VAL A 309 -0.93 -6.82 2.92
CA VAL A 309 -1.55 -7.21 1.65
C VAL A 309 -1.06 -6.35 0.49
N LEU A 310 -0.78 -5.07 0.68
CA LEU A 310 -0.26 -4.17 -0.35
C LEU A 310 1.20 -4.44 -0.69
N ALA A 311 2.02 -4.87 0.28
CA ALA A 311 3.41 -5.22 0.06
C ALA A 311 3.58 -6.54 -0.73
N ILE A 312 2.71 -7.53 -0.51
CA ILE A 312 2.82 -8.87 -1.10
C ILE A 312 2.82 -8.86 -2.65
N PRO A 313 1.94 -8.13 -3.37
CA PRO A 313 1.97 -8.07 -4.83
C PRO A 313 3.26 -7.48 -5.41
N ALA A 314 3.85 -6.48 -4.75
CA ALA A 314 5.13 -5.91 -5.19
C ALA A 314 6.27 -6.92 -5.01
N ASP A 315 6.37 -7.51 -3.82
CA ASP A 315 7.38 -8.53 -3.50
C ASP A 315 7.23 -9.77 -4.39
N ARG A 316 6.00 -10.20 -4.67
CA ARG A 316 5.73 -11.35 -5.54
C ARG A 316 6.13 -11.08 -6.98
N ARG A 317 5.78 -9.90 -7.52
CA ARG A 317 6.21 -9.50 -8.88
C ARG A 317 7.73 -9.46 -8.97
N GLN A 318 8.40 -8.91 -7.95
CA GLN A 318 9.85 -8.89 -7.90
C GLN A 318 10.44 -10.31 -7.86
N ALA A 319 9.91 -11.19 -7.01
CA ALA A 319 10.34 -12.58 -6.93
C ALA A 319 10.10 -13.36 -8.24
N ASP A 320 9.00 -13.10 -8.95
CA ASP A 320 8.73 -13.70 -10.26
C ASP A 320 9.70 -13.19 -11.34
N ILE A 321 10.05 -11.89 -11.33
CA ILE A 321 11.09 -11.31 -12.21
C ILE A 321 12.45 -11.94 -11.92
N ASP A 322 12.82 -12.06 -10.66
CA ASP A 322 14.11 -12.63 -10.25
C ASP A 322 14.21 -14.11 -10.59
N LEU A 323 13.11 -14.87 -10.42
CA LEU A 323 13.01 -16.25 -10.87
C LEU A 323 13.16 -16.37 -12.39
N GLY A 324 12.47 -15.53 -13.15
CA GLY A 324 12.60 -15.50 -14.62
C GLY A 324 14.03 -15.19 -15.06
N ARG A 325 14.70 -14.24 -14.40
CA ARG A 325 16.12 -13.90 -14.67
C ARG A 325 17.05 -15.07 -14.34
N ALA A 326 16.83 -15.75 -13.21
CA ALA A 326 17.65 -16.90 -12.81
C ALA A 326 17.45 -18.11 -13.74
N GLN A 327 16.21 -18.38 -14.17
CA GLN A 327 15.91 -19.39 -15.19
C GLN A 327 16.60 -19.07 -16.53
N GLY A 328 16.56 -17.81 -16.97
CA GLY A 328 17.26 -17.36 -18.16
C GLY A 328 18.76 -17.59 -18.07
N ALA A 329 19.38 -17.22 -16.94
CA ALA A 329 20.81 -17.43 -16.70
C ALA A 329 21.19 -18.92 -16.68
N HIS A 330 20.37 -19.78 -16.06
CA HIS A 330 20.59 -21.23 -16.03
C HIS A 330 20.53 -21.84 -17.44
N THR A 331 19.51 -21.48 -18.23
CA THR A 331 19.37 -21.95 -19.61
C THR A 331 20.55 -21.49 -20.47
N ALA A 332 20.97 -20.23 -20.35
CA ALA A 332 22.12 -19.70 -21.08
C ALA A 332 23.43 -20.41 -20.70
N ALA A 333 23.68 -20.65 -19.41
CA ALA A 333 24.88 -21.36 -18.94
C ALA A 333 24.90 -22.83 -19.37
N THR A 334 23.73 -23.48 -19.40
CA THR A 334 23.60 -24.86 -19.91
C THR A 334 23.93 -24.92 -21.39
N ALA A 335 23.36 -24.03 -22.19
CA ALA A 335 23.60 -23.96 -23.63
C ALA A 335 25.07 -23.63 -23.98
N ASP A 336 25.72 -22.72 -23.24
CA ASP A 336 27.15 -22.41 -23.41
C ASP A 336 28.04 -23.62 -23.08
N LEU A 337 27.73 -24.35 -22.01
CA LEU A 337 28.47 -25.58 -21.66
C LEU A 337 28.30 -26.66 -22.72
N ASP A 338 27.08 -26.89 -23.21
CA ASP A 338 26.79 -27.88 -24.25
C ASP A 338 27.52 -27.54 -25.55
N LEU A 339 27.51 -26.27 -25.95
CA LEU A 339 28.25 -25.78 -27.13
C LEU A 339 29.75 -26.06 -27.00
N ARG A 340 30.34 -25.75 -25.84
CA ARG A 340 31.77 -25.98 -25.58
C ARG A 340 32.12 -27.47 -25.60
N LEU A 341 31.27 -28.33 -25.03
CA LEU A 341 31.48 -29.78 -25.05
C LEU A 341 31.40 -30.36 -26.47
N ALA A 342 30.46 -29.86 -27.29
CA ALA A 342 30.36 -30.25 -28.70
C ALA A 342 31.60 -29.83 -29.51
N GLU A 343 32.10 -28.62 -29.27
CA GLU A 343 33.33 -28.14 -29.92
C GLU A 343 34.57 -28.89 -29.46
N GLN A 344 34.65 -29.28 -28.17
CA GLN A 344 35.73 -30.14 -27.67
C GLN A 344 35.81 -31.46 -28.45
N SER A 345 34.68 -32.14 -28.63
CA SER A 345 34.61 -33.38 -29.42
C SER A 345 35.10 -33.17 -30.86
N THR A 346 34.81 -32.01 -31.45
CA THR A 346 35.25 -31.67 -32.81
C THR A 346 36.77 -31.48 -32.87
N LEU A 347 37.34 -30.75 -31.91
CA LEU A 347 38.79 -30.53 -31.82
C LEU A 347 39.54 -31.83 -31.56
N GLU A 348 39.06 -32.69 -30.66
CA GLU A 348 39.65 -34.00 -30.40
C GLU A 348 39.66 -34.90 -31.64
N ASN A 349 38.58 -34.89 -32.43
CA ASN A 349 38.54 -35.63 -33.69
C ASN A 349 39.55 -35.09 -34.72
N ARG A 350 39.77 -33.78 -34.76
CA ARG A 350 40.78 -33.16 -35.62
C ARG A 350 42.21 -33.51 -35.17
N ALA A 351 42.47 -33.56 -33.86
CA ALA A 351 43.75 -34.01 -33.32
C ALA A 351 44.03 -35.48 -33.70
N ARG A 352 43.06 -36.38 -33.50
CA ARG A 352 43.18 -37.79 -33.92
C ARG A 352 43.41 -37.97 -35.43
N ALA A 353 42.80 -37.12 -36.26
CA ALA A 353 43.06 -37.11 -37.70
C ALA A 353 44.52 -36.72 -38.00
N ALA A 354 45.03 -35.67 -37.34
CA ALA A 354 46.43 -35.24 -37.47
C ALA A 354 47.43 -36.31 -36.98
N GLU A 355 47.11 -37.04 -35.90
CA GLU A 355 47.90 -38.20 -35.45
C GLU A 355 47.98 -39.29 -36.52
N THR A 356 46.86 -39.56 -37.21
CA THR A 356 46.78 -40.55 -38.29
C THR A 356 47.63 -40.12 -39.49
N ASP A 357 47.56 -38.83 -39.86
CA ASP A 357 48.34 -38.26 -40.96
C ASP A 357 49.85 -38.28 -40.65
N LEU A 358 50.26 -37.97 -39.41
CA LEU A 358 51.64 -38.08 -38.96
C LEU A 358 52.14 -39.53 -39.06
N ALA A 359 51.35 -40.50 -38.62
CA ALA A 359 51.70 -41.92 -38.70
C ALA A 359 51.85 -42.40 -40.16
N GLU A 360 51.01 -41.92 -41.07
CA GLU A 360 51.12 -42.21 -42.51
C GLU A 360 52.35 -41.54 -43.13
N ALA A 361 52.62 -40.28 -42.82
CA ALA A 361 53.82 -39.57 -43.27
C ALA A 361 55.10 -40.28 -42.80
N GLY A 362 55.12 -40.78 -41.56
CA GLY A 362 56.21 -41.61 -41.01
C GLY A 362 56.43 -42.89 -41.82
N ARG A 363 55.36 -43.66 -42.10
CA ARG A 363 55.45 -44.87 -42.95
C ARG A 363 56.00 -44.57 -44.34
N GLN A 364 55.58 -43.46 -44.95
CA GLN A 364 56.04 -43.05 -46.28
C GLN A 364 57.51 -42.63 -46.28
N LEU A 365 57.97 -41.95 -45.21
CA LEU A 365 59.37 -41.60 -45.03
C LEU A 365 60.24 -42.84 -44.87
N ASP A 366 59.82 -43.81 -44.06
CA ASP A 366 60.54 -45.07 -43.87
C ASP A 366 60.62 -45.88 -45.18
N ALA A 367 59.53 -45.91 -45.97
CA ALA A 367 59.53 -46.52 -47.29
C ALA A 367 60.53 -45.85 -48.25
N ALA A 368 60.54 -44.50 -48.30
CA ALA A 368 61.48 -43.74 -49.14
C ALA A 368 62.94 -43.96 -48.73
N ARG A 369 63.22 -44.06 -47.42
CA ARG A 369 64.56 -44.40 -46.90
C ARG A 369 64.98 -45.81 -47.32
N ALA A 370 64.06 -46.77 -47.30
CA ALA A 370 64.34 -48.13 -47.78
C ALA A 370 64.62 -48.17 -49.30
N ASP A 371 63.93 -47.34 -50.10
CA ASP A 371 64.22 -47.17 -51.53
C ASP A 371 65.60 -46.56 -51.77
N LEU A 372 65.98 -45.54 -51.01
CA LEU A 372 67.31 -44.95 -51.10
C LEU A 372 68.41 -45.97 -50.83
N ILE A 373 68.25 -46.81 -49.79
CA ILE A 373 69.21 -47.89 -49.50
C ILE A 373 69.31 -48.86 -50.69
N ARG A 374 68.19 -49.24 -51.31
CA ARG A 374 68.19 -50.11 -52.50
C ARG A 374 68.89 -49.45 -53.70
N ALA A 375 68.65 -48.16 -53.93
CA ALA A 375 69.29 -47.40 -55.00
C ALA A 375 70.82 -47.30 -54.79
N GLU A 376 71.27 -47.05 -53.56
CA GLU A 376 72.69 -47.00 -53.22
C GLU A 376 73.38 -48.37 -53.39
N GLN A 377 72.68 -49.47 -53.05
CA GLN A 377 73.17 -50.82 -53.32
C GLN A 377 73.30 -51.10 -54.83
N ARG A 378 72.32 -50.70 -55.65
CA ARG A 378 72.39 -50.83 -57.12
C ARG A 378 73.54 -50.03 -57.71
N ARG A 379 73.74 -48.79 -57.25
CA ARG A 379 74.87 -47.95 -57.64
C ARG A 379 76.20 -48.63 -57.31
N GLY A 380 76.34 -49.20 -56.11
CA GLY A 380 77.53 -49.97 -55.73
C GLY A 380 77.78 -51.17 -56.65
N ALA A 381 76.74 -51.91 -57.02
CA ALA A 381 76.84 -53.02 -57.97
C ALA A 381 77.22 -52.56 -59.39
N ALA A 382 76.63 -51.46 -59.88
CA ALA A 382 76.95 -50.87 -61.18
C ALA A 382 78.40 -50.35 -61.23
N GLN A 383 78.90 -49.76 -60.14
CA GLN A 383 80.30 -49.37 -60.02
C GLN A 383 81.24 -50.58 -60.11
N ALA A 384 80.95 -51.66 -59.36
CA ALA A 384 81.76 -52.88 -59.42
C ALA A 384 81.77 -53.53 -60.82
N ALA A 385 80.62 -53.50 -61.52
CA ALA A 385 80.52 -53.97 -62.90
C ALA A 385 81.34 -53.10 -63.86
N LEU A 386 81.35 -51.78 -63.68
CA LEU A 386 82.20 -50.86 -64.45
C LEU A 386 83.67 -51.13 -64.20
N ASP A 387 84.10 -51.27 -62.95
CA ASP A 387 85.49 -51.55 -62.58
C ASP A 387 85.96 -52.88 -63.22
N THR A 388 85.11 -53.90 -63.21
CA THR A 388 85.37 -55.19 -63.88
C THR A 388 85.48 -55.04 -65.39
N ALA A 389 84.57 -54.29 -66.02
CA ALA A 389 84.59 -54.09 -67.47
C ALA A 389 85.81 -53.26 -67.94
N LEU A 390 86.27 -52.31 -67.12
CA LEU A 390 87.50 -51.55 -67.38
C LEU A 390 88.74 -52.45 -67.28
N LEU A 391 88.82 -53.31 -66.26
CA LEU A 391 89.90 -54.30 -66.15
C LEU A 391 89.93 -55.27 -67.35
N ASP A 392 88.76 -55.73 -67.80
CA ASP A 392 88.66 -56.58 -68.99
C ASP A 392 89.13 -55.85 -70.27
N SER A 393 88.77 -54.57 -70.44
CA SER A 393 89.23 -53.75 -71.58
C SER A 393 90.74 -53.47 -71.52
N GLU A 394 91.29 -53.19 -70.35
CA GLU A 394 92.73 -53.04 -70.14
C GLU A 394 93.48 -54.34 -70.47
N LYS A 395 92.95 -55.48 -70.03
CA LYS A 395 93.51 -56.80 -70.35
C LYS A 395 93.46 -57.10 -71.84
N ALA A 396 92.31 -56.92 -72.49
CA ALA A 396 92.17 -57.13 -73.93
C ALA A 396 93.09 -56.19 -74.74
N THR A 397 93.28 -54.95 -74.28
CA THR A 397 94.24 -54.01 -74.84
C THR A 397 95.67 -54.53 -74.72
N GLN A 398 96.04 -55.08 -73.56
CA GLN A 398 97.36 -55.64 -73.33
C GLN A 398 97.60 -56.90 -74.17
N ASP A 399 96.64 -57.83 -74.21
CA ASP A 399 96.70 -59.05 -75.02
C ASP A 399 96.86 -58.71 -76.52
N LEU A 400 96.15 -57.68 -77.01
CA LEU A 400 96.31 -57.19 -78.39
C LEU A 400 97.71 -56.60 -78.63
N LYS A 401 98.25 -55.81 -77.69
CA LYS A 401 99.62 -55.25 -77.79
C LYS A 401 100.68 -56.36 -77.79
N ASP A 402 100.54 -57.35 -76.93
CA ASP A 402 101.45 -58.48 -76.84
C ASP A 402 101.40 -59.29 -78.14
N LEU A 403 100.20 -59.56 -78.68
CA LEU A 403 100.03 -60.24 -79.97
C LEU A 403 100.66 -59.47 -81.14
N VAL A 404 100.48 -58.14 -81.20
CA VAL A 404 101.11 -57.28 -82.22
C VAL A 404 102.63 -57.30 -82.09
N THR A 405 103.15 -57.26 -80.86
CA THR A 405 104.59 -57.31 -80.59
C THR A 405 105.18 -58.66 -81.01
N GLU A 406 104.52 -59.77 -80.69
CA GLU A 406 104.91 -61.11 -81.11
C GLU A 406 104.90 -61.28 -82.64
N LEU A 407 103.88 -60.75 -83.32
CA LEU A 407 103.78 -60.77 -84.79
C LEU A 407 104.89 -59.97 -85.47
N THR A 408 105.30 -58.86 -84.85
CA THR A 408 106.41 -58.03 -85.33
C THR A 408 107.76 -58.75 -85.17
N ALA A 409 107.91 -59.54 -84.10
CA ALA A 409 109.12 -60.30 -83.83
C ALA A 409 109.23 -61.61 -84.65
N ASN A 410 108.10 -62.28 -84.94
CA ASN A 410 108.07 -63.54 -85.70
C ASN A 410 106.76 -63.68 -86.52
N PRO A 411 106.76 -63.32 -87.80
CA PRO A 411 105.56 -63.37 -88.64
C PRO A 411 105.19 -64.80 -89.00
N ASP A 412 104.14 -65.32 -88.37
CA ASP A 412 103.54 -66.63 -88.64
C ASP A 412 102.06 -66.46 -89.03
N ALA A 413 101.65 -67.15 -90.10
CA ALA A 413 100.28 -67.13 -90.61
C ALA A 413 99.25 -67.54 -89.53
N GLY A 414 99.62 -68.44 -88.62
CA GLY A 414 98.76 -68.85 -87.51
C GLY A 414 98.48 -67.73 -86.50
N ARG A 415 99.44 -66.84 -86.25
CA ARG A 415 99.27 -65.69 -85.33
C ARG A 415 98.57 -64.53 -86.01
N GLN A 416 98.81 -64.33 -87.30
CA GLN A 416 98.14 -63.28 -88.08
C GLN A 416 96.63 -63.54 -88.19
N ALA A 417 96.20 -64.81 -88.19
CA ALA A 417 94.79 -65.20 -88.10
C ALA A 417 94.13 -64.90 -86.74
N ARG A 418 94.89 -64.67 -85.66
CA ARG A 418 94.36 -64.37 -84.31
C ARG A 418 94.13 -62.88 -84.07
N LEU A 419 94.75 -62.02 -84.88
CA LEU A 419 94.62 -60.55 -84.75
C LEU A 419 93.17 -60.05 -84.84
N PRO A 420 92.31 -60.55 -85.77
CA PRO A 420 90.91 -60.16 -85.83
C PRO A 420 90.12 -60.56 -84.58
N ALA A 421 90.43 -61.71 -83.98
CA ALA A 421 89.77 -62.16 -82.76
C ALA A 421 90.16 -61.28 -81.56
N ALA A 422 91.44 -60.96 -81.38
CA ALA A 422 91.89 -60.07 -80.31
C ALA A 422 91.34 -58.63 -80.47
N ALA A 423 91.21 -58.14 -81.70
CA ALA A 423 90.56 -56.85 -81.97
C ALA A 423 89.06 -56.88 -81.65
N GLN A 424 88.38 -58.00 -81.91
CA GLN A 424 86.98 -58.20 -81.52
C GLN A 424 86.82 -58.27 -80.00
N ASP A 425 87.70 -58.99 -79.29
CA ASP A 425 87.67 -59.10 -77.83
C ASP A 425 87.81 -57.72 -77.16
N LEU A 426 88.68 -56.85 -77.70
CA LEU A 426 88.78 -55.46 -77.25
C LEU A 426 87.50 -54.67 -77.52
N ALA A 427 86.93 -54.77 -78.73
CA ALA A 427 85.68 -54.09 -79.06
C ALA A 427 84.51 -54.53 -78.16
N ASP A 428 84.43 -55.82 -77.84
CA ASP A 428 83.43 -56.39 -76.94
C ASP A 428 83.67 -55.93 -75.48
N ALA A 429 84.92 -55.83 -75.03
CA ALA A 429 85.27 -55.29 -73.73
C ALA A 429 84.93 -53.79 -73.61
N ASP A 430 85.23 -52.98 -74.63
CA ASP A 430 84.87 -51.56 -74.68
C ASP A 430 83.36 -51.36 -74.73
N SER A 431 82.63 -52.22 -75.44
CA SER A 431 81.16 -52.21 -75.45
C SER A 431 80.57 -52.53 -74.07
N ARG A 432 81.16 -53.50 -73.35
CA ARG A 432 80.80 -53.81 -71.95
C ARG A 432 81.09 -52.63 -71.03
N ALA A 433 82.26 -51.99 -71.14
CA ALA A 433 82.59 -50.79 -70.36
C ALA A 433 81.63 -49.62 -70.66
N GLY A 434 81.28 -49.41 -71.93
CA GLY A 434 80.30 -48.40 -72.34
C GLY A 434 78.90 -48.65 -71.78
N SER A 435 78.47 -49.91 -71.74
CA SER A 435 77.19 -50.29 -71.11
C SER A 435 77.22 -50.11 -69.59
N ALA A 436 78.28 -50.54 -68.92
CA ALA A 436 78.45 -50.36 -67.48
C ALA A 436 78.50 -48.87 -67.07
N ARG A 437 79.12 -47.99 -67.87
CA ARG A 437 79.07 -46.53 -67.64
C ARG A 437 77.64 -45.98 -67.69
N ARG A 438 76.83 -46.44 -68.64
CA ARG A 438 75.41 -46.03 -68.74
C ARG A 438 74.59 -46.54 -67.56
N GLU A 439 74.84 -47.77 -67.13
CA GLU A 439 74.19 -48.36 -65.94
C GLU A 439 74.55 -47.60 -64.66
N LEU A 440 75.83 -47.25 -64.46
CA LEU A 440 76.26 -46.43 -63.34
C LEU A 440 75.59 -45.04 -63.37
N ALA A 441 75.57 -44.37 -64.53
CA ALA A 441 74.91 -43.07 -64.67
C ALA A 441 73.40 -43.14 -64.36
N ALA A 442 72.73 -44.22 -64.78
CA ALA A 442 71.32 -44.46 -64.44
C ALA A 442 71.13 -44.71 -62.93
N ALA A 443 72.03 -45.46 -62.30
CA ALA A 443 71.98 -45.72 -60.86
C ALA A 443 72.30 -44.46 -60.02
N ASP A 444 73.22 -43.60 -60.49
CA ASP A 444 73.47 -42.29 -59.88
C ASP A 444 72.22 -41.40 -59.93
N GLN A 445 71.52 -41.38 -61.06
CA GLN A 445 70.26 -40.66 -61.19
C GLN A 445 69.17 -41.24 -60.26
N GLU A 446 69.05 -42.55 -60.17
CA GLU A 446 68.11 -43.23 -59.26
C GLU A 446 68.39 -42.87 -57.79
N VAL A 447 69.66 -42.80 -57.38
CA VAL A 447 70.06 -42.33 -56.04
C VAL A 447 69.66 -40.87 -55.83
N GLN A 448 69.87 -40.00 -56.82
CA GLN A 448 69.50 -38.60 -56.70
C GLN A 448 67.97 -38.41 -56.59
N ASP A 449 67.19 -39.13 -57.40
CA ASP A 449 65.73 -39.08 -57.38
C ASP A 449 65.18 -39.60 -56.04
N THR A 450 65.74 -40.69 -55.51
CA THR A 450 65.34 -41.23 -54.19
C THR A 450 65.77 -40.33 -53.03
N ARG A 451 66.91 -39.62 -53.10
CA ARG A 451 67.28 -38.59 -52.12
C ARG A 451 66.29 -37.44 -52.10
N ASN A 452 65.94 -36.90 -53.26
CA ASN A 452 64.93 -35.85 -53.38
C ASN A 452 63.58 -36.32 -52.80
N ALA A 453 63.21 -37.59 -53.03
CA ALA A 453 62.00 -38.18 -52.45
C ALA A 453 62.07 -38.25 -50.91
N VAL A 454 63.21 -38.65 -50.33
CA VAL A 454 63.40 -38.67 -48.86
C VAL A 454 63.29 -37.27 -48.26
N GLU A 455 63.90 -36.26 -48.89
CA GLU A 455 63.82 -34.86 -48.44
C GLU A 455 62.37 -34.36 -48.45
N GLU A 456 61.64 -34.60 -49.54
CA GLU A 456 60.22 -34.24 -49.64
C GLU A 456 59.35 -34.96 -48.60
N ARG A 457 59.60 -36.26 -48.34
CA ARG A 457 58.87 -37.00 -47.29
C ARG A 457 59.24 -36.55 -45.89
N THR A 458 60.49 -36.14 -45.66
CA THR A 458 60.92 -35.55 -44.38
C THR A 458 60.17 -34.26 -44.13
N ARG A 459 60.10 -33.37 -45.13
CA ARG A 459 59.33 -32.12 -45.05
C ARG A 459 57.86 -32.37 -44.72
N ARG A 460 57.20 -33.33 -45.39
CA ARG A 460 55.80 -33.69 -45.10
C ARG A 460 55.61 -34.26 -43.69
N HIS A 461 56.55 -35.07 -43.20
CA HIS A 461 56.52 -35.57 -41.83
C HIS A 461 56.62 -34.42 -40.82
N ASP A 462 57.53 -33.47 -41.05
CA ASP A 462 57.70 -32.31 -40.17
C ASP A 462 56.49 -31.37 -40.20
N GLU A 463 55.88 -31.17 -41.38
CA GLU A 463 54.61 -30.44 -41.55
C GLU A 463 53.47 -31.12 -40.76
N ALA A 464 53.35 -32.46 -40.84
CA ALA A 464 52.35 -33.21 -40.08
C ALA A 464 52.57 -33.14 -38.56
N LEU A 465 53.83 -33.16 -38.12
CA LEU A 465 54.17 -33.01 -36.70
C LEU A 465 53.81 -31.63 -36.15
N ALA A 466 54.07 -30.58 -36.93
CA ALA A 466 53.70 -29.21 -36.56
C ALA A 466 52.17 -29.01 -36.52
N GLU A 467 51.43 -29.64 -37.45
CA GLU A 467 49.96 -29.61 -37.46
C GLU A 467 49.39 -30.32 -36.22
N LEU A 468 49.93 -31.49 -35.84
CA LEU A 468 49.51 -32.19 -34.62
C LEU A 468 49.75 -31.32 -33.37
N ALA A 469 50.93 -30.74 -33.22
CA ALA A 469 51.24 -29.86 -32.10
C ALA A 469 50.28 -28.65 -32.02
N THR A 470 49.91 -28.09 -33.16
CA THR A 470 48.91 -27.01 -33.25
C THR A 470 47.54 -27.48 -32.77
N ARG A 471 47.12 -28.68 -33.18
CA ARG A 471 45.82 -29.25 -32.79
C ARG A 471 45.75 -29.61 -31.32
N ASP A 472 46.82 -30.14 -30.75
CA ASP A 472 46.90 -30.41 -29.31
C ASP A 472 46.79 -29.12 -28.49
N GLN A 473 47.44 -28.05 -28.94
CA GLN A 473 47.33 -26.74 -28.29
C GLN A 473 45.91 -26.16 -28.38
N GLU A 474 45.22 -26.34 -29.51
CA GLU A 474 43.81 -25.95 -29.66
C GLU A 474 42.91 -26.72 -28.67
N VAL A 475 43.11 -28.03 -28.52
CA VAL A 475 42.38 -28.87 -27.57
C VAL A 475 42.64 -28.41 -26.13
N GLU A 476 43.89 -28.21 -25.74
CA GLU A 476 44.25 -27.78 -24.38
C GLU A 476 43.64 -26.42 -24.03
N ARG A 477 43.76 -25.45 -24.95
CA ARG A 477 43.17 -24.12 -24.78
C ARG A 477 41.66 -24.19 -24.60
N HIS A 478 40.98 -25.04 -25.38
CA HIS A 478 39.54 -25.20 -25.30
C HIS A 478 39.10 -25.93 -24.02
N GLN A 479 39.85 -26.94 -23.57
CA GLN A 479 39.64 -27.60 -22.27
C GLN A 479 39.72 -26.60 -21.11
N GLY A 480 40.68 -25.67 -21.16
CA GLY A 480 40.78 -24.56 -20.19
C GLY A 480 39.54 -23.66 -20.15
N ALA A 481 38.79 -23.56 -21.25
CA ALA A 481 37.58 -22.75 -21.34
C ALA A 481 36.31 -23.46 -20.83
N ILE A 482 36.35 -24.78 -20.61
CA ILE A 482 35.20 -25.56 -20.10
C ILE A 482 35.04 -25.39 -18.59
N ALA A 483 36.13 -25.28 -17.84
CA ALA A 483 36.06 -25.10 -16.39
C ALA A 483 35.28 -23.82 -15.98
N PRO A 484 35.54 -22.63 -16.57
CA PRO A 484 34.73 -21.44 -16.32
C PRO A 484 33.25 -21.61 -16.67
N ALA A 485 32.92 -22.34 -17.74
CA ALA A 485 31.53 -22.60 -18.14
C ALA A 485 30.81 -23.50 -17.12
N ARG A 486 31.48 -24.54 -16.60
CA ARG A 486 30.96 -25.36 -15.50
C ARG A 486 30.72 -24.55 -14.24
N GLU A 487 31.63 -23.64 -13.90
CA GLU A 487 31.47 -22.73 -12.75
C GLU A 487 30.31 -21.74 -12.97
N ALA A 488 30.13 -21.23 -14.18
CA ALA A 488 28.98 -20.40 -14.54
C ALA A 488 27.65 -21.17 -14.38
N LEU A 489 27.58 -22.43 -14.81
CA LEU A 489 26.41 -23.28 -14.60
C LEU A 489 26.13 -23.51 -13.11
N ALA A 490 27.16 -23.83 -12.32
CA ALA A 490 27.01 -24.02 -10.87
C ALA A 490 26.47 -22.75 -10.18
N ARG A 491 26.99 -21.57 -10.54
CA ARG A 491 26.49 -20.27 -10.05
C ARG A 491 25.05 -20.02 -10.48
N ALA A 492 24.69 -20.35 -11.72
CA ALA A 492 23.33 -20.19 -12.21
C ALA A 492 22.34 -21.13 -11.49
N GLN A 493 22.74 -22.37 -11.18
CA GLN A 493 21.95 -23.31 -10.37
C GLN A 493 21.73 -22.81 -8.95
N GLN A 494 22.76 -22.27 -8.31
CA GLN A 494 22.63 -21.64 -6.98
C GLN A 494 21.70 -20.43 -7.02
N GLY A 495 21.83 -19.57 -8.03
CA GLY A 495 20.94 -18.43 -8.24
C GLY A 495 19.48 -18.83 -8.44
N LEU A 496 19.24 -19.90 -9.21
CA LEU A 496 17.89 -20.45 -9.42
C LEU A 496 17.29 -21.00 -8.12
N ALA A 497 18.06 -21.74 -7.33
CA ALA A 497 17.62 -22.24 -6.03
C ALA A 497 17.29 -21.09 -5.05
N ALA A 498 18.15 -20.05 -5.02
CA ALA A 498 17.90 -18.86 -4.20
C ALA A 498 16.64 -18.11 -4.62
N ALA A 499 16.39 -17.95 -5.93
CA ALA A 499 15.18 -17.31 -6.44
C ALA A 499 13.90 -18.09 -6.07
N HIS A 500 13.95 -19.43 -6.13
CA HIS A 500 12.85 -20.27 -5.66
C HIS A 500 12.60 -20.11 -4.15
N ALA A 501 13.66 -20.08 -3.34
CA ALA A 501 13.53 -19.88 -1.90
C ALA A 501 12.93 -18.51 -1.56
N ALA A 502 13.38 -17.44 -2.24
CA ALA A 502 12.84 -16.10 -2.07
C ALA A 502 11.33 -16.03 -2.41
N LYS A 503 10.93 -16.66 -3.51
CA LYS A 503 9.51 -16.75 -3.88
C LYS A 503 8.68 -17.49 -2.82
N ALA A 504 9.17 -18.63 -2.32
CA ALA A 504 8.50 -19.38 -1.26
C ALA A 504 8.39 -18.57 0.04
N GLU A 505 9.39 -17.75 0.37
CA GLU A 505 9.35 -16.86 1.53
C GLU A 505 8.27 -15.78 1.40
N VAL A 506 8.14 -15.16 0.23
CA VAL A 506 7.08 -14.18 -0.06
C VAL A 506 5.70 -14.82 0.10
N GLU A 507 5.51 -16.02 -0.46
CA GLU A 507 4.25 -16.76 -0.34
C GLU A 507 3.95 -17.17 1.11
N GLY A 508 4.97 -17.60 1.87
CA GLY A 508 4.84 -17.94 3.28
C GLY A 508 4.52 -16.72 4.17
N ARG A 509 5.08 -15.54 3.87
CA ARG A 509 4.71 -14.29 4.55
C ARG A 509 3.23 -13.94 4.33
N ALA A 510 2.75 -14.10 3.09
CA ALA A 510 1.35 -13.86 2.76
C ALA A 510 0.39 -14.77 3.56
N GLN A 511 0.72 -16.05 3.68
CA GLN A 511 -0.07 -17.01 4.45
C GLN A 511 -0.09 -16.68 5.95
N ARG A 512 1.06 -16.31 6.54
CA ARG A 512 1.14 -15.93 7.96
C ARG A 512 0.25 -14.74 8.29
N VAL A 513 0.29 -13.69 7.47
CA VAL A 513 -0.55 -12.50 7.64
C VAL A 513 -2.03 -12.87 7.57
N ALA A 514 -2.42 -13.70 6.60
CA ALA A 514 -3.80 -14.15 6.47
C ALA A 514 -4.28 -14.92 7.70
N GLU A 515 -3.44 -15.81 8.25
CA GLU A 515 -3.79 -16.62 9.42
C GLU A 515 -3.83 -15.82 10.72
N GLU A 516 -2.90 -14.89 10.91
CA GLU A 516 -2.90 -13.96 12.05
C GLU A 516 -4.21 -13.16 12.11
N LEU A 517 -4.68 -12.65 10.97
CA LEU A 517 -5.93 -11.88 10.89
C LEU A 517 -7.17 -12.74 11.09
N ARG A 518 -7.17 -13.93 10.49
CA ARG A 518 -8.24 -14.93 10.66
C ARG A 518 -8.45 -15.25 12.14
N THR A 519 -7.35 -15.33 12.88
CA THR A 519 -7.36 -15.67 14.31
C THR A 519 -7.69 -14.47 15.21
N ALA A 520 -7.15 -13.29 14.92
CA ALA A 520 -7.26 -12.12 15.80
C ALA A 520 -8.61 -11.38 15.69
N LEU A 521 -9.14 -11.20 14.48
CA LEU A 521 -10.33 -10.36 14.25
C LEU A 521 -11.58 -10.81 15.01
N PRO A 522 -11.91 -12.11 15.11
CA PRO A 522 -13.07 -12.55 15.89
C PRO A 522 -13.00 -12.14 17.36
N GLY A 523 -11.83 -12.26 17.99
CA GLY A 523 -11.62 -11.88 19.39
C GLY A 523 -11.77 -10.38 19.62
N LEU A 524 -11.18 -9.57 18.73
CA LEU A 524 -11.29 -8.10 18.82
C LEU A 524 -12.74 -7.61 18.63
N ARG A 525 -13.48 -8.21 17.69
CA ARG A 525 -14.91 -7.91 17.48
C ARG A 525 -15.75 -8.26 18.71
N ALA A 526 -15.52 -9.44 19.28
CA ALA A 526 -16.23 -9.89 20.47
C ALA A 526 -15.99 -8.96 21.68
N ASP A 527 -14.75 -8.49 21.87
CA ASP A 527 -14.43 -7.50 22.91
C ASP A 527 -15.11 -6.16 22.65
N ALA A 528 -15.02 -5.59 21.44
CA ALA A 528 -15.70 -4.34 21.10
C ALA A 528 -17.21 -4.41 21.31
N ASP A 529 -17.85 -5.52 20.92
CA ASP A 529 -19.27 -5.76 21.15
C ASP A 529 -19.60 -5.87 22.64
N ALA A 530 -18.74 -6.49 23.45
CA ALA A 530 -18.89 -6.54 24.89
C ALA A 530 -18.82 -5.15 25.53
N ARG A 531 -17.82 -4.33 25.15
CA ARG A 531 -17.67 -2.95 25.63
C ARG A 531 -18.82 -2.04 25.20
N LYS A 532 -19.35 -2.24 24.00
CA LYS A 532 -20.55 -1.52 23.53
C LYS A 532 -21.77 -1.83 24.39
N ARG A 533 -21.97 -3.09 24.76
CA ARG A 533 -23.06 -3.49 25.68
C ARG A 533 -22.88 -2.88 27.07
N GLU A 534 -21.65 -2.86 27.61
CA GLU A 534 -21.34 -2.21 28.89
C GLU A 534 -21.66 -0.71 28.86
N TRP A 535 -21.29 -0.01 27.78
CA TRP A 535 -21.60 1.40 27.60
C TRP A 535 -23.12 1.67 27.54
N LEU A 536 -23.87 0.88 26.76
CA LEU A 536 -25.33 1.00 26.69
C LEU A 536 -25.98 0.74 28.04
N ALA A 537 -25.53 -0.28 28.77
CA ALA A 537 -26.03 -0.58 30.11
C ALA A 537 -25.75 0.56 31.11
N ALA A 538 -24.56 1.16 31.05
CA ALA A 538 -24.20 2.31 31.88
C ALA A 538 -25.11 3.52 31.56
N LYS A 539 -25.38 3.80 30.29
CA LYS A 539 -26.28 4.88 29.87
C LYS A 539 -27.70 4.67 30.41
N SER A 540 -28.28 3.49 30.20
CA SER A 540 -29.60 3.16 30.71
C SER A 540 -29.68 3.17 32.24
N ALA A 541 -28.58 2.92 32.95
CA ALA A 541 -28.53 3.07 34.40
C ALA A 541 -28.58 4.54 34.84
N VAL A 542 -27.89 5.45 34.14
CA VAL A 542 -27.96 6.89 34.41
C VAL A 542 -29.36 7.43 34.14
N ASP A 543 -29.95 7.09 32.99
CA ASP A 543 -31.30 7.57 32.62
C ASP A 543 -32.35 7.16 33.66
N ARG A 544 -32.29 5.92 34.17
CA ARG A 544 -33.16 5.46 35.27
C ARG A 544 -32.94 6.26 36.55
N ARG A 545 -31.67 6.47 36.95
CA ARG A 545 -31.35 7.24 38.16
C ARG A 545 -31.80 8.70 38.06
N ILE A 546 -31.78 9.30 36.87
CA ILE A 546 -32.31 10.66 36.65
C ILE A 546 -33.83 10.67 36.84
N GLY A 547 -34.54 9.67 36.31
CA GLY A 547 -35.98 9.50 36.55
C GLY A 547 -36.30 9.33 38.04
N ASP A 548 -35.54 8.49 38.75
CA ASP A 548 -35.69 8.27 40.19
C ASP A 548 -35.41 9.57 40.98
N PHE A 549 -34.34 10.30 40.63
CA PHE A 549 -33.98 11.58 41.23
C PHE A 549 -35.09 12.61 41.10
N ASN A 550 -35.64 12.78 39.89
CA ASN A 550 -36.73 13.72 39.64
C ASN A 550 -38.02 13.32 40.36
N THR A 551 -38.27 12.02 40.53
CA THR A 551 -39.44 11.52 41.27
C THR A 551 -39.28 11.76 42.77
N GLU A 552 -38.08 11.58 43.31
CA GLU A 552 -37.76 11.77 44.73
C GLU A 552 -37.85 13.26 45.15
N PHE A 553 -37.41 14.17 44.28
CA PHE A 553 -37.32 15.61 44.58
C PHE A 553 -38.35 16.49 43.86
N ALA A 554 -39.38 15.91 43.24
CA ALA A 554 -40.46 16.68 42.63
C ALA A 554 -41.13 17.62 43.66
N GLN A 555 -41.35 18.88 43.28
CA GLN A 555 -42.13 19.81 44.09
C GLN A 555 -43.53 19.24 44.32
N ARG A 556 -43.92 19.08 45.61
CA ARG A 556 -45.32 18.78 45.93
C ARG A 556 -46.16 20.01 45.60
N PRO A 557 -47.26 19.89 44.84
CA PRO A 557 -48.10 21.03 44.56
C PRO A 557 -48.61 21.64 45.87
N THR A 558 -48.28 22.90 46.10
CA THR A 558 -48.90 23.67 47.18
C THR A 558 -50.40 23.74 46.86
N PRO A 559 -51.30 23.29 47.76
CA PRO A 559 -52.73 23.38 47.50
C PRO A 559 -53.13 24.85 47.26
N PRO A 560 -54.04 25.13 46.32
CA PRO A 560 -54.55 26.48 46.13
C PRO A 560 -55.16 26.95 47.45
N ARG A 561 -54.75 28.14 47.90
CA ARG A 561 -55.40 28.83 49.02
C ARG A 561 -56.66 29.54 48.56
#